data_AF-A0A965FK18-F1
#
_entry.id   AF-A0A965FK18-F1
#
_cell.length_a   1.000
_cell.length_b   1.000
_cell.length_c   1.000
_cell.angle_alpha   90.00
_cell.angle_beta   90.00
_cell.angle_gamma   90.00
#
_symmetry.space_group_name_H-M   'P 1'
#
loop_
_entity.id
_entity.type
_entity.pdbx_description
1 polymer ?
#
loop_
_entity_poly.entity_id
_entity_poly.type
_entity_poly.pdbx_seq_one_letter_code
_entity_poly.pdbx_strand_id
1 'polypeptide(L)'
;MKHPLLPALALYGFTLAASFAGSTLGESIDKTIDILEQYGKAQGDSIPRNVFHECKGVVILSIYKAAFIIGAEGGEGLVVIRKGNKWSPPSGISAAGAG
;
A
#
# COMPACT_ATOMS: atom_id res chain seq x y z
N MET A 1 20.93 35.74 30.66
CA MET A 1 19.59 35.44 30.11
C MET A 1 19.78 35.01 28.65
N LYS A 2 19.95 33.70 28.39
CA LYS A 2 20.24 33.15 27.06
C LYS A 2 19.10 32.18 26.71
N HIS A 3 18.52 32.39 25.54
CA HIS A 3 17.15 32.02 25.17
C HIS A 3 16.95 30.51 24.91
N PRO A 4 15.79 29.91 25.24
CA PRO A 4 15.47 28.49 25.05
C PRO A 4 14.87 28.22 23.65
N LEU A 5 15.56 28.66 22.58
CA LEU A 5 15.03 28.56 21.21
C LEU A 5 15.40 27.25 20.50
N LEU A 6 16.35 26.47 21.03
CA LEU A 6 16.75 25.18 20.46
C LEU A 6 15.68 24.07 20.57
N PRO A 7 14.98 23.86 21.70
CA PRO A 7 14.00 22.77 21.80
C PRO A 7 12.71 23.06 21.01
N ALA A 8 12.38 24.34 20.76
CA ALA A 8 11.21 24.73 19.99
C ALA A 8 11.35 24.39 18.50
N LEU A 9 12.56 24.45 17.95
CA LEU A 9 12.82 24.15 16.53
C LEU A 9 12.73 22.63 16.25
N ALA A 10 13.15 21.80 17.21
CA ALA A 10 13.01 20.34 17.11
C ALA A 10 11.54 19.89 17.17
N LEU A 11 10.70 20.58 17.95
CA LEU A 11 9.27 20.29 18.01
C LEU A 11 8.52 20.69 16.73
N TYR A 12 8.95 21.77 16.07
CA TYR A 12 8.36 22.24 14.80
C TYR A 12 8.73 21.35 13.60
N GLY A 13 9.93 20.73 13.62
CA GLY A 13 10.33 19.75 12.61
C GLY A 13 9.53 18.43 12.70
N PHE A 14 9.09 18.04 13.90
CA PHE A 14 8.36 16.79 14.12
C PHE A 14 6.90 16.85 13.63
N THR A 15 6.29 18.04 13.60
CA THR A 15 4.90 18.19 13.12
C THR A 15 4.77 18.14 11.59
N LEU A 16 5.87 18.34 10.84
CA LEU A 16 5.83 18.37 9.37
C LEU A 16 5.94 16.96 8.73
N ALA A 17 6.26 15.93 9.52
CA ALA A 17 6.43 14.56 9.03
C ALA A 17 5.14 13.70 9.06
N ALA A 18 4.01 14.22 9.54
CA ALA A 18 2.78 13.45 9.73
C ALA A 18 1.75 13.55 8.58
N SER A 19 2.06 14.28 7.50
CA SER A 19 1.20 14.33 6.32
C SER A 19 1.42 13.11 5.42
N PHE A 20 1.13 11.91 5.92
CA PHE A 20 0.91 10.76 5.05
C PHE A 20 -0.42 10.98 4.33
N ALA A 21 -0.36 11.59 3.15
CA ALA A 21 -1.49 11.63 2.23
C ALA A 21 -1.72 10.20 1.70
N GLY A 22 -2.57 9.43 2.39
CA GLY A 22 -3.07 8.15 1.89
C GLY A 22 -3.96 8.37 0.66
N SER A 23 -3.97 7.41 -0.28
CA SER A 23 -4.82 7.49 -1.46
C SER A 23 -6.30 7.44 -1.11
N THR A 24 -7.12 8.01 -1.99
CA THR A 24 -8.57 7.81 -1.91
C THR A 24 -8.94 6.41 -2.41
N LEU A 25 -10.04 5.85 -1.92
CA LEU A 25 -10.51 4.52 -2.32
C LEU A 25 -10.70 4.41 -3.85
N GLY A 26 -11.23 5.47 -4.49
CA GLY A 26 -11.45 5.50 -5.94
C GLY A 26 -10.14 5.36 -6.71
N GLU A 27 -9.12 6.13 -6.32
CA GLU A 27 -7.80 6.06 -6.95
C GLU A 27 -7.11 4.71 -6.74
N SER A 28 -7.32 4.08 -5.58
CA SER A 28 -6.86 2.72 -5.32
C SER A 28 -7.54 1.67 -6.21
N ILE A 29 -8.83 1.85 -6.53
CA ILE A 29 -9.56 0.96 -7.45
C ILE A 29 -8.99 1.09 -8.86
N ASP A 30 -8.81 2.30 -9.35
CA ASP A 30 -8.29 2.55 -10.70
C ASP A 30 -6.88 1.97 -10.86
N LYS A 31 -5.98 2.24 -9.92
CA LYS A 31 -4.63 1.64 -9.89
C LYS A 31 -4.66 0.12 -9.87
N THR A 32 -5.60 -0.46 -9.13
CA THR A 32 -5.77 -1.91 -9.03
C THR A 32 -6.21 -2.52 -10.36
N ILE A 33 -7.09 -1.84 -11.10
CA ILE A 33 -7.52 -2.27 -12.44
C ILE A 33 -6.33 -2.24 -13.40
N ASP A 34 -5.54 -1.17 -13.41
CA ASP A 34 -4.36 -1.03 -14.27
C ASP A 34 -3.36 -2.16 -14.05
N ILE A 35 -3.07 -2.47 -12.78
CA ILE A 35 -2.19 -3.59 -12.41
C ILE A 35 -2.76 -4.91 -12.94
N LEU A 36 -4.05 -5.19 -12.69
CA LEU A 36 -4.67 -6.44 -13.16
C LEU A 36 -4.66 -6.57 -14.68
N GLU A 37 -4.87 -5.48 -15.41
CA GLU A 37 -4.79 -5.47 -16.88
C GLU A 37 -3.37 -5.75 -17.37
N GLN A 38 -2.38 -5.09 -16.77
CA GLN A 38 -0.97 -5.27 -17.11
C GLN A 38 -0.54 -6.74 -16.90
N TYR A 39 -0.86 -7.31 -15.74
CA TYR A 39 -0.55 -8.72 -15.45
C TYR A 39 -1.40 -9.69 -16.27
N GLY A 40 -2.62 -9.31 -16.66
CA GLY A 40 -3.47 -10.09 -17.54
C GLY A 40 -2.96 -10.18 -18.98
N LYS A 41 -2.25 -9.15 -19.45
CA LYS A 41 -1.66 -9.07 -20.81
C LYS A 41 -0.21 -9.58 -20.86
N ALA A 42 0.48 -9.65 -19.73
CA ALA A 42 1.86 -10.12 -19.66
C ALA A 42 1.97 -11.64 -19.93
N GLN A 43 2.71 -12.02 -20.97
CA GLN A 43 3.10 -13.41 -21.23
C GLN A 43 4.52 -13.64 -20.69
N GLY A 44 4.69 -14.55 -19.73
CA GLY A 44 6.02 -15.01 -19.27
C GLY A 44 6.21 -14.97 -17.75
N ASP A 45 6.04 -13.80 -17.13
CA ASP A 45 6.21 -13.59 -15.67
C ASP A 45 4.87 -13.44 -14.91
N SER A 46 3.76 -13.80 -15.55
CA SER A 46 2.43 -13.66 -14.97
C SER A 46 2.11 -14.78 -13.98
N ILE A 47 1.45 -14.39 -12.88
CA ILE A 47 0.92 -15.33 -11.88
C ILE A 47 0.11 -16.42 -12.61
N PRO A 48 0.45 -17.72 -12.43
CA PRO A 48 -0.19 -18.81 -13.15
C PRO A 48 -1.72 -18.76 -12.99
N ARG A 49 -2.43 -18.98 -14.09
CA ARG A 49 -3.90 -18.80 -14.13
C ARG A 49 -4.63 -19.73 -13.14
N ASN A 50 -4.10 -20.92 -12.88
CA ASN A 50 -4.64 -21.84 -11.87
C ASN A 50 -4.61 -21.25 -10.44
N VAL A 51 -3.59 -20.45 -10.10
CA VAL A 51 -3.51 -19.77 -8.79
C VAL A 51 -4.68 -18.83 -8.61
N PHE A 52 -5.02 -18.03 -9.62
CA PHE A 52 -6.22 -17.17 -9.57
C PHE A 52 -7.52 -17.96 -9.52
N HIS A 53 -7.60 -19.10 -10.20
CA HIS A 53 -8.80 -19.94 -10.18
C HIS A 53 -9.07 -20.57 -8.80
N GLU A 54 -8.01 -20.98 -8.11
CA GLU A 54 -8.07 -21.69 -6.82
C GLU A 54 -8.01 -20.75 -5.60
N CYS A 55 -7.53 -19.51 -5.78
CA CYS A 55 -7.37 -18.58 -4.68
C CYS A 55 -8.71 -18.26 -3.97
N LYS A 56 -8.62 -18.10 -2.65
CA LYS A 56 -9.74 -17.68 -1.80
C LYS A 56 -9.88 -16.15 -1.71
N GLY A 57 -8.92 -15.42 -2.25
CA GLY A 57 -8.86 -13.97 -2.19
C GLY A 57 -7.61 -13.47 -2.89
N VAL A 58 -7.63 -12.20 -3.27
CA VAL A 58 -6.51 -11.50 -3.92
C VAL A 58 -6.28 -10.20 -3.17
N VAL A 59 -5.00 -9.90 -2.94
CA VAL A 59 -4.53 -8.67 -2.32
C VAL A 59 -3.57 -8.00 -3.29
N ILE A 60 -3.81 -6.72 -3.59
CA ILE A 60 -2.98 -5.92 -4.48
C ILE A 60 -2.48 -4.74 -3.66
N LEU A 61 -1.17 -4.66 -3.48
CA LEU A 61 -0.50 -3.72 -2.59
C LEU A 61 0.53 -2.90 -3.35
N SER A 62 0.51 -1.59 -3.10
CA SER A 62 1.57 -0.67 -3.46
C SER A 62 2.37 -0.35 -2.20
N ILE A 63 3.60 -0.89 -2.11
CA ILE A 63 4.49 -0.71 -0.95
C ILE A 63 5.61 0.26 -1.32
N TYR A 64 5.79 1.29 -0.49
CA TYR A 64 6.93 2.19 -0.51
C TYR A 64 7.96 1.72 0.52
N LYS A 65 9.21 1.58 0.08
CA LYS A 65 10.35 1.20 0.92
C LYS A 65 11.22 2.44 1.18
N ALA A 66 11.34 2.87 2.43
CA ALA A 66 12.20 3.98 2.82
C ALA A 66 13.59 3.44 3.25
N ALA A 67 14.58 3.57 2.35
CA ALA A 67 16.03 3.43 2.53
C ALA A 67 16.57 2.32 3.47
N PHE A 68 17.50 1.51 2.93
CA PHE A 68 18.25 0.38 3.53
C PHE A 68 18.76 0.50 4.99
N ILE A 69 18.75 1.69 5.62
CA ILE A 69 19.36 1.93 6.95
C ILE A 69 18.34 1.85 8.10
N ILE A 70 17.08 2.28 7.88
CA ILE A 70 16.03 2.36 8.92
C ILE A 70 14.87 1.37 8.68
N GLY A 71 14.90 0.66 7.55
CA GLY A 71 14.05 -0.50 7.27
C GLY A 71 12.55 -0.26 7.38
N ALA A 72 12.07 0.97 7.17
CA ALA A 72 10.64 1.26 7.25
C ALA A 72 9.97 1.02 5.89
N GLU A 73 8.91 0.23 5.90
CA GLU A 73 8.04 -0.02 4.76
C GLU A 73 6.63 0.44 5.09
N GLY A 74 5.97 1.09 4.13
CA GLY A 74 4.61 1.57 4.28
C GLY A 74 3.90 1.55 2.94
N GLY A 75 2.63 1.21 2.93
CA GLY A 75 1.86 1.13 1.71
C GLY A 75 0.39 0.88 1.93
N GLU A 76 -0.32 0.86 0.82
CA GLU A 76 -1.77 0.73 0.77
C GLU A 76 -2.19 -0.10 -0.43
N GLY A 77 -3.42 -0.56 -0.41
CA GLY A 77 -3.98 -1.32 -1.51
C GLY A 77 -5.39 -1.81 -1.25
N LEU A 78 -5.79 -2.81 -2.04
CA LEU A 78 -7.12 -3.39 -2.00
C LEU A 78 -7.07 -4.89 -1.77
N VAL A 79 -8.05 -5.38 -1.04
CA VAL A 79 -8.33 -6.82 -0.88
C VAL A 79 -9.72 -7.16 -1.41
N VAL A 80 -9.81 -8.33 -2.04
CA VAL A 80 -11.07 -8.95 -2.43
C VAL A 80 -11.04 -10.40 -1.99
N ILE A 81 -12.11 -10.86 -1.34
CA ILE A 81 -12.25 -12.24 -0.87
C ILE A 81 -13.31 -12.98 -1.70
N ARG A 82 -13.04 -14.25 -1.99
CA ARG A 82 -13.95 -15.13 -2.71
C ARG A 82 -14.68 -16.05 -1.74
N LYS A 83 -15.99 -15.86 -1.62
CA LYS A 83 -16.89 -16.72 -0.83
C LYS A 83 -17.67 -17.64 -1.76
N GLY A 84 -17.16 -18.85 -1.97
CA GLY A 84 -17.69 -19.79 -2.96
C GLY A 84 -17.45 -19.30 -4.39
N ASN A 85 -18.54 -19.01 -5.13
CA ASN A 85 -18.46 -18.48 -6.49
C ASN A 85 -18.66 -16.96 -6.60
N LYS A 86 -18.78 -16.25 -5.46
CA LYS A 86 -18.96 -14.80 -5.45
C LYS A 86 -17.74 -14.10 -4.85
N TRP A 87 -17.35 -12.99 -5.46
CA TRP A 87 -16.36 -12.08 -4.91
C TRP A 87 -17.05 -11.04 -4.01
N SER A 88 -16.37 -10.63 -2.94
CA SER A 88 -16.78 -9.50 -2.13
C SER A 88 -16.61 -8.19 -2.90
N PRO A 89 -17.23 -7.09 -2.44
CA PRO A 89 -16.76 -5.76 -2.80
C PRO A 89 -15.29 -5.58 -2.40
N PRO A 90 -14.53 -4.71 -3.09
CA PRO A 90 -13.15 -4.39 -2.71
C PRO A 90 -13.13 -3.63 -1.39
N SER A 91 -12.08 -3.84 -0.60
CA SER A 91 -11.84 -3.11 0.66
C SER A 91 -10.42 -2.58 0.71
N GLY A 92 -10.28 -1.33 1.16
CA GLY A 92 -9.00 -0.68 1.42
C GLY A 92 -8.23 -1.34 2.54
N ILE A 93 -6.94 -1.56 2.34
CA ILE A 93 -6.01 -2.02 3.37
C ILE A 93 -4.75 -1.16 3.35
N SER A 94 -4.14 -1.00 4.51
CA SER A 94 -2.80 -0.43 4.65
C SER A 94 -1.87 -1.44 5.28
N ALA A 95 -0.63 -1.44 4.85
CA ALA A 95 0.44 -2.28 5.37
C ALA A 95 1.60 -1.38 5.80
N ALA A 96 2.13 -1.63 6.99
CA ALA A 96 3.33 -0.98 7.49
C ALA A 96 4.22 -2.02 8.16
N GLY A 97 5.52 -1.88 7.99
CA GLY A 97 6.54 -2.76 8.54
C GLY A 97 7.82 -2.00 8.88
N ALA A 98 8.60 -2.54 9.81
CA ALA A 98 9.93 -2.05 10.15
C ALA A 98 10.88 -3.26 10.23
N GLY A 99 12.11 -3.10 9.74
CA GLY A 99 13.15 -4.13 9.66
C GLY A 99 14.53 -3.60 10.00
#